data_AF-A0A956KWD2-F1
#
_entry.id   AF-A0A956KWD2-F1
#
_cell.length_a   1.000
_cell.length_b   1.000
_cell.length_c   1.000
_cell.angle_alpha   90.00
_cell.angle_beta   90.00
_cell.angle_gamma   90.00
#
_symmetry.space_group_name_H-M   'P 1'
#
loop_
_entity.id
_entity.type
_entity.pdbx_description
1 polymer ?
#
loop_
_entity_poly.entity_id
_entity_poly.type
_entity_poly.pdbx_seq_one_letter_code
_entity_poly.pdbx_strand_id
1 'polypeptide(L)'
;MSATRFLRYLAPNLVTSLGMVFGLLSIVASIEHRFVDAGWLIVWAVLLDRVDGFVARLLRATSPFGVQMDSFADALNFGVAPSVLMYAILGGVPELGLHQGTGRVLLLGACGVWTLANVFRLAKFNVIAEDPDDQPSMFYGVPTTLAAGTLVMWTLIFLEYTPLGQSTGQAALMRGPRLLGPDPLLPNTVWGYMPAAMLVGAFLMASNLPTPKLGRLRSKALTWFVVGNAFAGMACGFLRVLPEYMTLMPTSWVLVSLVWGQISLQARTLPPPRFLPEERTPPEPTPEPTPGPVTTTPHAPRQPSAWARDGLAWGLLGTGVAVTAVGVGLLGQARDDVRAAEASDDEAAVHRSLARVPTLRAVGGSLTGVGVALLVGAAVRYGVVARRHRRLGVAAWVAPARGGPSLRASVRF
;
A
#
# COMPACT_ATOMS: atom_id res chain seq x y z
N MET A 1 -27.02 22.54 24.18
CA MET A 1 -26.09 22.75 23.04
C MET A 1 -26.82 23.56 21.98
N SER A 2 -26.26 24.68 21.48
CA SER A 2 -26.89 25.46 20.41
C SER A 2 -27.07 24.59 19.15
N ALA A 3 -28.26 24.62 18.53
CA ALA A 3 -28.61 23.84 17.34
C ALA A 3 -27.57 23.97 16.20
N THR A 4 -26.96 25.15 16.07
CA THR A 4 -25.90 25.43 15.09
C THR A 4 -24.63 24.62 15.36
N ARG A 5 -24.30 24.36 16.64
CA ARG A 5 -23.14 23.55 17.03
C ARG A 5 -23.42 22.06 16.77
N PHE A 6 -24.66 21.62 17.01
CA PHE A 6 -25.09 20.25 16.72
C PHE A 6 -25.04 19.96 15.21
N LEU A 7 -25.66 20.81 14.38
CA LEU A 7 -25.65 20.69 12.91
C LEU A 7 -24.23 20.67 12.32
N ARG A 8 -23.32 21.46 12.90
CA ARG A 8 -21.92 21.58 12.50
C ARG A 8 -21.13 20.27 12.66
N TYR A 9 -21.36 19.51 13.73
CA TYR A 9 -20.71 18.20 13.94
C TYR A 9 -21.51 17.04 13.33
N LEU A 10 -22.81 17.21 13.14
CA LEU A 10 -23.66 16.20 12.51
C LEU A 10 -23.37 16.05 11.02
N ALA A 11 -23.12 17.16 10.30
CA ALA A 11 -22.95 17.12 8.85
C ALA A 11 -21.78 16.21 8.36
N PRO A 12 -20.54 16.31 8.89
CA PRO A 12 -19.48 15.38 8.50
C PRO A 12 -19.82 13.93 8.83
N ASN A 13 -20.36 13.67 10.03
CA ASN A 13 -20.69 12.31 10.46
C ASN A 13 -21.80 11.66 9.62
N LEU A 14 -22.77 12.45 9.13
CA LEU A 14 -23.79 11.95 8.20
C LEU A 14 -23.19 11.56 6.84
N VAL A 15 -22.21 12.33 6.35
CA VAL A 15 -21.49 12.00 5.11
C VAL A 15 -20.68 10.72 5.29
N THR A 16 -19.94 10.57 6.39
CA THR A 16 -19.21 9.34 6.73
C THR A 16 -20.17 8.14 6.85
N SER A 17 -21.32 8.33 7.50
CA SER A 17 -22.35 7.30 7.65
C SER A 17 -22.93 6.87 6.29
N LEU A 18 -23.18 7.82 5.39
CA LEU A 18 -23.62 7.52 4.02
C LEU A 18 -22.55 6.74 3.24
N GLY A 19 -21.26 7.07 3.44
CA GLY A 19 -20.15 6.31 2.90
C GLY A 19 -20.17 4.86 3.37
N MET A 20 -20.39 4.64 4.67
CA MET A 20 -20.52 3.30 5.26
C MET A 20 -21.71 2.51 4.68
N VAL A 21 -22.83 3.18 4.40
CA VAL A 21 -23.98 2.56 3.71
C VAL A 21 -23.58 2.11 2.30
N PHE A 22 -22.82 2.89 1.54
CA PHE A 22 -22.32 2.45 0.24
C PHE A 22 -21.37 1.25 0.34
N GLY A 23 -20.50 1.20 1.35
CA GLY A 23 -19.67 0.02 1.60
C GLY A 23 -20.50 -1.23 1.88
N LEU A 24 -21.54 -1.11 2.71
CA LEU A 24 -22.47 -2.21 2.98
C LEU A 24 -23.21 -2.65 1.71
N LEU A 25 -23.74 -1.71 0.94
CA LEU A 25 -24.42 -2.00 -0.33
C LEU A 25 -23.47 -2.67 -1.33
N SER A 26 -22.18 -2.30 -1.34
CA SER A 26 -21.17 -2.96 -2.16
C SER A 26 -20.98 -4.42 -1.77
N ILE A 27 -20.97 -4.72 -0.47
CA ILE A 27 -20.86 -6.09 0.03
C ILE A 27 -22.07 -6.90 -0.45
N VAL A 28 -23.28 -6.37 -0.29
CA VAL A 28 -24.51 -7.03 -0.78
C VAL A 28 -24.46 -7.25 -2.29
N ALA A 29 -24.13 -6.22 -3.07
CA ALA A 29 -24.00 -6.32 -4.52
C ALA A 29 -22.92 -7.34 -4.94
N SER A 30 -21.83 -7.47 -4.18
CA SER A 30 -20.79 -8.48 -4.45
C SER A 30 -21.32 -9.90 -4.26
N ILE A 31 -22.12 -10.12 -3.21
CA ILE A 31 -22.75 -11.42 -2.92
C ILE A 31 -23.80 -11.76 -3.98
N GLU A 32 -24.53 -10.76 -4.48
CA GLU A 32 -25.50 -10.89 -5.58
C GLU A 32 -24.85 -10.99 -6.98
N HIS A 33 -23.52 -11.10 -7.06
CA HIS A 33 -22.77 -11.13 -8.31
C HIS A 33 -22.92 -9.87 -9.20
N ARG A 34 -23.34 -8.74 -8.63
CA ARG A 34 -23.45 -7.43 -9.29
C ARG A 34 -22.14 -6.64 -9.15
N PHE A 35 -21.09 -7.18 -9.75
CA PHE A 35 -19.71 -6.72 -9.52
C PHE A 35 -19.43 -5.29 -9.98
N VAL A 36 -20.01 -4.85 -11.11
CA VAL A 36 -19.86 -3.46 -11.58
C VAL A 36 -20.49 -2.48 -10.59
N ASP A 37 -21.71 -2.77 -10.12
CA ASP A 37 -22.38 -1.93 -9.14
C ASP A 37 -21.62 -1.91 -7.81
N ALA A 38 -21.13 -3.06 -7.35
CA ALA A 38 -20.31 -3.17 -6.15
C ALA A 38 -19.04 -2.31 -6.24
N GLY A 39 -18.31 -2.40 -7.36
CA GLY A 39 -17.14 -1.58 -7.62
C GLY A 39 -17.47 -0.09 -7.53
N TRP A 40 -18.50 0.38 -8.26
CA TRP A 40 -18.91 1.79 -8.23
C TRP A 40 -19.41 2.27 -6.86
N LEU A 41 -20.03 1.41 -6.06
CA LEU A 41 -20.42 1.75 -4.68
C LEU A 41 -19.19 2.02 -3.80
N ILE A 42 -18.10 1.24 -3.94
CA ILE A 42 -16.83 1.54 -3.26
C ILE A 42 -16.24 2.85 -3.77
N VAL A 43 -16.32 3.12 -5.08
CA VAL A 43 -15.87 4.40 -5.65
C VAL A 43 -16.63 5.56 -5.02
N TRP A 44 -17.95 5.47 -4.88
CA TRP A 44 -18.74 6.51 -4.21
C TRP A 44 -18.38 6.64 -2.73
N ALA A 45 -18.05 5.56 -2.03
CA ALA A 45 -17.51 5.65 -0.67
C ALA A 45 -16.16 6.41 -0.63
N VAL A 46 -15.26 6.20 -1.60
CA VAL A 46 -14.02 7.00 -1.74
C VAL A 46 -14.35 8.47 -1.98
N LEU A 47 -15.37 8.80 -2.77
CA LEU A 47 -15.76 10.20 -3.01
C LEU A 47 -16.29 10.85 -1.73
N LEU A 48 -17.10 10.13 -0.95
CA LEU A 48 -17.66 10.65 0.31
C LEU A 48 -16.60 10.87 1.39
N ASP A 49 -15.60 9.99 1.51
CA ASP A 49 -14.41 10.17 2.36
C ASP A 49 -13.60 11.45 2.01
N ARG A 50 -13.62 11.86 0.73
CA ARG A 50 -13.02 13.15 0.35
C ARG A 50 -13.90 14.32 0.74
N VAL A 51 -15.22 14.14 0.70
CA VAL A 51 -16.21 15.17 1.00
C VAL A 51 -16.34 15.40 2.51
N ASP A 52 -16.45 14.37 3.35
CA ASP A 52 -16.54 14.55 4.81
C ASP A 52 -15.29 15.21 5.39
N GLY A 53 -14.09 14.82 4.93
CA GLY A 53 -12.84 15.44 5.31
C GLY A 53 -12.75 16.89 4.85
N PHE A 54 -13.35 17.24 3.70
CA PHE A 54 -13.45 18.63 3.25
C PHE A 54 -14.45 19.43 4.08
N VAL A 55 -15.65 18.89 4.32
CA VAL A 55 -16.72 19.51 5.10
C VAL A 55 -16.29 19.74 6.55
N ALA A 56 -15.64 18.75 7.19
CA ALA A 56 -15.11 18.87 8.55
C ALA A 56 -14.08 20.01 8.67
N ARG A 57 -13.21 20.17 7.66
CA ARG A 57 -12.22 21.27 7.63
C ARG A 57 -12.88 22.62 7.37
N LEU A 58 -13.81 22.70 6.42
CA LEU A 58 -14.54 23.93 6.09
C LEU A 58 -15.34 24.44 7.29
N LEU A 59 -16.03 23.52 7.96
CA LEU A 59 -16.81 23.82 9.14
C LEU A 59 -15.94 23.90 10.41
N ARG A 60 -14.63 23.67 10.38
CA ARG A 60 -13.77 23.48 11.58
C ARG A 60 -14.46 22.62 12.65
N ALA A 61 -15.00 21.48 12.21
CA ALA A 61 -15.87 20.58 12.97
C ALA A 61 -15.19 19.23 13.21
N THR A 62 -13.89 19.24 13.48
CA THR A 62 -13.14 18.02 13.87
C THR A 62 -13.52 17.63 15.28
N SER A 63 -13.88 16.37 15.50
CA SER A 63 -14.23 15.83 16.82
C SER A 63 -13.58 14.45 17.03
N PRO A 64 -13.20 14.08 18.27
CA PRO A 64 -12.65 12.75 18.54
C PRO A 64 -13.60 11.61 18.13
N PHE A 65 -14.91 11.80 18.34
CA PHE A 65 -15.94 10.87 17.88
C PHE A 65 -15.93 10.72 16.35
N GLY A 66 -15.86 11.82 15.61
CA GLY A 66 -15.80 11.80 14.15
C GLY A 66 -14.56 11.09 13.61
N VAL A 67 -13.39 11.25 14.25
CA VAL A 67 -12.16 10.53 13.87
C VAL A 67 -12.32 9.02 14.05
N GLN A 68 -12.96 8.58 15.13
CA GLN A 68 -13.23 7.15 15.34
C GLN A 68 -14.27 6.62 14.35
N MET A 69 -15.34 7.38 14.10
CA MET A 69 -16.38 7.03 13.12
C MET A 69 -15.80 6.88 11.70
N ASP A 70 -14.94 7.82 11.29
CA ASP A 70 -14.19 7.81 10.04
C ASP A 70 -13.33 6.54 9.93
N SER A 71 -12.60 6.19 11.00
CA SER A 71 -11.79 4.97 11.05
C SER A 71 -12.61 3.68 10.89
N PHE A 72 -13.81 3.60 11.48
CA PHE A 72 -14.72 2.46 11.27
C PHE A 72 -15.29 2.40 9.86
N ALA A 73 -15.65 3.56 9.29
CA ALA A 73 -16.11 3.64 7.91
C ALA A 73 -14.99 3.23 6.94
N ASP A 74 -13.75 3.69 7.15
CA ASP A 74 -12.57 3.32 6.38
C ASP A 74 -12.29 1.81 6.41
N ALA A 75 -12.40 1.20 7.60
CA ALA A 75 -12.20 -0.24 7.75
C ALA A 75 -13.24 -1.04 6.95
N LEU A 76 -14.50 -0.63 6.99
CA LEU A 76 -15.57 -1.29 6.25
C LEU A 76 -15.47 -1.04 4.73
N ASN A 77 -15.30 0.22 4.32
CA ASN A 77 -15.33 0.65 2.92
C ASN A 77 -14.08 0.24 2.15
N PHE A 78 -12.91 0.25 2.79
CA PHE A 78 -11.62 0.07 2.12
C PHE A 78 -10.86 -1.19 2.55
N GLY A 79 -11.22 -1.78 3.69
CA GLY A 79 -10.72 -3.08 4.13
C GLY A 79 -11.66 -4.20 3.67
N VAL A 80 -12.89 -4.20 4.19
CA VAL A 80 -13.82 -5.33 4.06
C VAL A 80 -14.50 -5.37 2.69
N ALA A 81 -15.12 -4.28 2.24
CA ALA A 81 -15.88 -4.28 0.98
C ALA A 81 -15.04 -4.70 -0.26
N PRO A 82 -13.80 -4.21 -0.46
CA PRO A 82 -12.95 -4.66 -1.56
C PRO A 82 -12.55 -6.13 -1.43
N SER A 83 -12.32 -6.60 -0.20
CA SER A 83 -11.97 -8.01 0.07
C SER A 83 -13.13 -8.94 -0.29
N VAL A 84 -14.36 -8.57 0.08
CA VAL A 84 -15.56 -9.35 -0.30
C VAL A 84 -15.77 -9.32 -1.81
N LEU A 85 -15.61 -8.16 -2.45
CA LEU A 85 -15.71 -8.04 -3.91
C LEU A 85 -14.70 -8.96 -4.62
N MET A 86 -13.43 -8.93 -4.20
CA MET A 86 -12.39 -9.80 -4.77
C MET A 86 -12.69 -11.27 -4.53
N TYR A 87 -13.13 -11.64 -3.31
CA TYR A 87 -13.48 -13.01 -2.98
C TYR A 87 -14.62 -13.54 -3.86
N ALA A 88 -15.68 -12.74 -4.03
CA ALA A 88 -16.86 -13.11 -4.80
C ALA A 88 -16.57 -13.25 -6.30
N ILE A 89 -15.77 -12.32 -6.87
CA ILE A 89 -15.38 -12.40 -8.29
C ILE A 89 -14.44 -13.58 -8.52
N LEU A 90 -13.31 -13.61 -7.81
CA LEU A 90 -12.23 -14.57 -8.09
C LEU A 90 -12.61 -16.01 -7.72
N GLY A 91 -13.43 -16.19 -6.69
CA GLY A 91 -13.99 -17.49 -6.32
C GLY A 91 -15.05 -17.98 -7.31
N GLY A 92 -15.63 -17.10 -8.12
CA GLY A 92 -16.64 -17.43 -9.13
C GLY A 92 -16.07 -17.85 -10.48
N VAL A 93 -14.75 -17.84 -10.68
CA VAL A 93 -14.08 -18.16 -11.95
C VAL A 93 -13.32 -19.49 -11.81
N PRO A 94 -13.89 -20.62 -12.29
CA PRO A 94 -13.27 -21.94 -12.13
C PRO A 94 -11.86 -22.03 -12.72
N GLU A 95 -11.61 -21.36 -13.84
CA GLU A 95 -10.37 -21.37 -14.60
C GLU A 95 -9.17 -20.81 -13.82
N LEU A 96 -9.42 -19.98 -12.80
CA LEU A 96 -8.38 -19.45 -11.93
C LEU A 96 -7.92 -20.45 -10.86
N GLY A 97 -8.69 -21.53 -10.64
CA GLY A 97 -8.40 -22.51 -9.59
C GLY A 97 -8.51 -21.96 -8.16
N LEU A 98 -9.08 -20.77 -7.97
CA LEU A 98 -9.19 -20.10 -6.67
C LEU A 98 -10.46 -20.46 -5.88
N HIS A 99 -11.36 -21.25 -6.46
CA HIS A 99 -12.64 -21.63 -5.87
C HIS A 99 -12.54 -22.82 -4.89
N GLN A 100 -11.47 -23.63 -4.97
CA GLN A 100 -11.31 -24.85 -4.16
C GLN A 100 -9.87 -25.13 -3.74
N GLY A 101 -9.71 -26.03 -2.76
CA GLY A 101 -8.42 -26.51 -2.27
C GLY A 101 -7.48 -25.37 -1.84
N THR A 102 -6.20 -25.49 -2.21
CA THR A 102 -5.14 -24.52 -1.89
C THR A 102 -5.43 -23.13 -2.47
N GLY A 103 -6.02 -23.05 -3.67
CA GLY A 103 -6.33 -21.76 -4.30
C GLY A 103 -7.32 -20.93 -3.50
N ARG A 104 -8.35 -21.57 -2.93
CA ARG A 104 -9.32 -20.92 -2.03
C ARG A 104 -8.66 -20.42 -0.75
N VAL A 105 -7.76 -21.21 -0.17
CA VAL A 105 -7.01 -20.80 1.04
C VAL A 105 -6.12 -19.59 0.75
N LEU A 106 -5.43 -19.57 -0.40
CA LEU A 106 -4.62 -18.43 -0.82
C LEU A 106 -5.46 -17.16 -1.04
N LEU A 107 -6.60 -17.29 -1.69
CA LEU A 107 -7.51 -16.17 -1.91
C LEU A 107 -8.05 -15.61 -0.58
N LEU A 108 -8.50 -16.48 0.33
CA LEU A 108 -8.92 -16.09 1.67
C LEU A 108 -7.79 -15.43 2.46
N GLY A 109 -6.57 -15.98 2.37
CA GLY A 109 -5.36 -15.41 2.96
C GLY A 109 -5.07 -14.00 2.44
N ALA A 110 -5.16 -13.79 1.12
CA ALA A 110 -4.97 -12.47 0.52
C ALA A 110 -6.03 -11.45 1.00
N CYS A 111 -7.30 -11.85 1.06
CA CYS A 111 -8.40 -11.02 1.57
C CYS A 111 -8.22 -10.69 3.06
N GLY A 112 -7.82 -11.67 3.86
CA GLY A 112 -7.54 -11.50 5.29
C GLY A 112 -6.37 -10.56 5.52
N VAL A 113 -5.26 -10.76 4.83
CA VAL A 113 -4.06 -9.91 4.92
C VAL A 113 -4.37 -8.48 4.48
N TRP A 114 -5.16 -8.29 3.42
CA TRP A 114 -5.62 -6.95 2.99
C TRP A 114 -6.40 -6.25 4.11
N THR A 115 -7.41 -6.91 4.66
CA THR A 115 -8.26 -6.33 5.71
C THR A 115 -7.46 -6.03 6.97
N LEU A 116 -6.59 -6.95 7.40
CA LEU A 116 -5.72 -6.76 8.57
C LEU A 116 -4.73 -5.60 8.37
N ALA A 117 -4.11 -5.51 7.19
CA ALA A 117 -3.19 -4.41 6.89
C ALA A 117 -3.89 -3.05 6.83
N ASN A 118 -5.12 -3.01 6.32
CA ASN A 118 -5.96 -1.82 6.34
C ASN A 118 -6.22 -1.35 7.79
N VAL A 119 -6.72 -2.23 8.66
CA VAL A 119 -7.01 -1.90 10.06
C VAL A 119 -5.72 -1.52 10.81
N PHE A 120 -4.63 -2.26 10.60
CA PHE A 120 -3.33 -1.95 11.20
C PHE A 120 -2.84 -0.55 10.80
N ARG A 121 -2.97 -0.19 9.52
CA ARG A 121 -2.61 1.14 9.03
C ARG A 121 -3.45 2.22 9.71
N LEU A 122 -4.76 2.03 9.84
CA LEU A 122 -5.67 2.98 10.49
C LEU A 122 -5.29 3.18 11.97
N ALA A 123 -5.10 2.09 12.71
CA ALA A 123 -4.68 2.14 14.11
C ALA A 123 -3.35 2.88 14.28
N LYS A 124 -2.35 2.55 13.45
CA LYS A 124 -1.06 3.24 13.42
C LYS A 124 -1.21 4.73 13.13
N PHE A 125 -2.06 5.12 12.18
CA PHE A 125 -2.29 6.51 11.84
C PHE A 125 -2.95 7.27 12.99
N ASN A 126 -3.92 6.67 13.67
CA ASN A 126 -4.60 7.28 14.81
C ASN A 126 -3.66 7.51 15.99
N VAL A 127 -2.81 6.52 16.32
CA VAL A 127 -1.80 6.66 17.38
C VAL A 127 -0.80 7.78 17.07
N ILE A 128 -0.29 7.85 15.84
CA ILE A 128 0.65 8.92 15.43
C ILE A 128 -0.03 10.30 15.45
N ALA A 129 -1.32 10.37 15.09
CA ALA A 129 -2.06 11.63 15.08
C ALA A 129 -2.34 12.20 16.48
N GLU A 130 -2.30 11.35 17.53
CA GLU A 130 -2.48 11.77 18.92
C GLU A 130 -1.21 12.41 19.52
N ASP A 131 -0.03 12.15 18.95
CA ASP A 131 1.23 12.73 19.42
C ASP A 131 1.44 14.17 18.86
N PRO A 132 1.45 15.22 19.71
CA PRO A 132 1.64 16.60 19.28
C PRO A 132 3.03 16.88 18.69
N ASP A 133 4.05 16.13 19.11
CA ASP A 133 5.45 16.34 18.73
C ASP A 133 5.83 15.59 17.44
N ASP A 134 5.00 14.62 17.01
CA ASP A 134 5.30 13.70 15.91
C ASP A 134 4.35 13.86 14.71
N GLN A 135 3.72 15.03 14.50
CA GLN A 135 2.89 15.31 13.31
C GLN A 135 3.76 15.41 12.05
N PRO A 136 3.91 14.35 11.25
CA PRO A 136 4.85 14.37 10.15
C PRO A 136 4.23 15.20 9.02
N SER A 137 5.04 15.97 8.32
CA SER A 137 4.65 16.63 7.07
C SER A 137 4.29 15.64 5.95
N MET A 138 4.39 14.33 6.22
CA MET A 138 4.29 13.22 5.28
C MET A 138 3.39 12.10 5.85
N PHE A 139 2.84 11.25 4.98
CA PHE A 139 2.18 10.01 5.41
C PHE A 139 3.19 8.86 5.45
N TYR A 140 3.02 7.90 6.37
CA TYR A 140 3.75 6.63 6.36
C TYR A 140 2.84 5.54 5.81
N GLY A 141 3.28 4.87 4.74
CA GLY A 141 2.51 3.88 4.00
C GLY A 141 1.57 4.52 2.96
N VAL A 142 1.02 3.69 2.09
CA VAL A 142 0.00 4.13 1.12
C VAL A 142 -1.34 4.31 1.83
N PRO A 143 -2.08 5.41 1.59
CA PRO A 143 -3.41 5.58 2.18
C PRO A 143 -4.38 4.45 1.81
N THR A 144 -5.22 4.03 2.77
CA THR A 144 -6.22 2.95 2.59
C THR A 144 -7.18 3.26 1.46
N THR A 145 -7.67 4.50 1.41
CA THR A 145 -8.54 5.02 0.34
C THR A 145 -7.88 4.90 -1.03
N LEU A 146 -6.59 5.21 -1.14
CA LEU A 146 -5.83 5.12 -2.39
C LEU A 146 -5.57 3.67 -2.80
N ALA A 147 -5.21 2.81 -1.85
CA ALA A 147 -4.98 1.39 -2.10
C ALA A 147 -6.27 0.70 -2.58
N ALA A 148 -7.38 0.85 -1.85
CA ALA A 148 -8.67 0.28 -2.21
C ALA A 148 -9.21 0.86 -3.51
N GLY A 149 -9.12 2.19 -3.69
CA GLY A 149 -9.50 2.84 -4.95
C GLY A 149 -8.73 2.26 -6.14
N THR A 150 -7.41 2.09 -6.03
CA THR A 150 -6.60 1.50 -7.10
C THR A 150 -7.04 0.07 -7.42
N LEU A 151 -7.21 -0.77 -6.40
CA LEU A 151 -7.64 -2.16 -6.56
C LEU A 151 -9.00 -2.25 -7.28
N VAL A 152 -9.99 -1.48 -6.82
CA VAL A 152 -11.34 -1.47 -7.40
C VAL A 152 -11.35 -0.92 -8.83
N MET A 153 -10.54 0.10 -9.12
CA MET A 153 -10.42 0.63 -10.48
C MET A 153 -9.85 -0.41 -11.44
N TRP A 154 -8.84 -1.17 -11.02
CA TRP A 154 -8.33 -2.29 -11.81
C TRP A 154 -9.40 -3.36 -12.04
N THR A 155 -10.20 -3.68 -11.01
CA THR A 155 -11.34 -4.60 -11.15
C THR A 155 -12.35 -4.11 -12.19
N LEU A 156 -12.72 -2.82 -12.16
CA LEU A 156 -13.67 -2.24 -13.12
C LEU A 156 -13.13 -2.30 -14.55
N ILE A 157 -11.84 -1.99 -14.77
CA ILE A 157 -11.21 -2.18 -16.09
C ILE A 157 -11.25 -3.64 -16.52
N PHE A 158 -10.93 -4.57 -15.61
CA PHE A 158 -10.91 -5.99 -15.96
C PHE A 158 -12.32 -6.48 -16.31
N LEU A 159 -13.37 -6.03 -15.60
CA LEU A 159 -14.77 -6.32 -15.96
C LEU A 159 -15.17 -5.72 -17.30
N GLU A 160 -14.53 -4.66 -17.77
CA GLU A 160 -14.84 -4.06 -19.06
C GLU A 160 -14.11 -4.74 -20.23
N TYR A 161 -12.83 -5.07 -20.03
CA TYR A 161 -11.90 -5.45 -21.10
C TYR A 161 -11.48 -6.92 -21.10
N THR A 162 -12.04 -7.77 -20.22
CA THR A 162 -11.79 -9.23 -20.25
C THR A 162 -12.99 -10.00 -20.79
N PRO A 163 -12.76 -11.16 -21.44
CA PRO A 163 -13.85 -12.05 -21.86
C PRO A 163 -14.82 -12.41 -20.73
N LEU A 164 -14.32 -12.58 -19.50
CA LEU A 164 -15.16 -12.83 -18.31
C LEU A 164 -16.20 -11.73 -18.10
N GLY A 165 -15.78 -10.47 -18.18
CA GLY A 165 -16.65 -9.33 -17.96
C GLY A 165 -17.68 -9.14 -19.08
N GLN A 166 -17.31 -9.49 -20.31
CA GLN A 166 -18.21 -9.43 -21.46
C GLN A 166 -19.23 -10.58 -21.45
N SER A 167 -18.79 -11.82 -21.17
CA SER A 167 -19.68 -12.99 -21.15
C SER A 167 -20.70 -12.95 -20.02
N THR A 168 -20.36 -12.31 -18.89
CA THR A 168 -21.27 -12.12 -17.74
C THR A 168 -22.21 -10.93 -17.90
N GLY A 169 -22.13 -10.18 -19.01
CA GLY A 169 -22.92 -8.97 -19.25
C GLY A 169 -22.51 -7.77 -18.38
N GLN A 170 -21.50 -7.92 -17.51
CA GLN A 170 -21.00 -6.85 -16.63
C GLN A 170 -20.43 -5.69 -17.44
N ALA A 171 -19.69 -5.96 -18.51
CA ALA A 171 -19.14 -4.92 -19.40
C ALA A 171 -20.22 -4.03 -20.03
N ALA A 172 -21.46 -4.53 -20.19
CA ALA A 172 -22.58 -3.74 -20.72
C ALA A 172 -23.19 -2.78 -19.69
N LEU A 173 -22.94 -3.01 -18.40
CA LEU A 173 -23.37 -2.11 -17.31
C LEU A 173 -22.46 -0.88 -17.17
N MET A 174 -21.28 -0.92 -17.78
CA MET A 174 -20.34 0.20 -17.82
C MET A 174 -20.88 1.29 -18.76
N ARG A 175 -20.88 2.54 -18.29
CA ARG A 175 -21.42 3.68 -19.03
C ARG A 175 -20.30 4.51 -19.67
N GLY A 176 -20.62 5.16 -20.78
CA GLY A 176 -19.76 6.15 -21.42
C GLY A 176 -18.89 5.59 -22.55
N PRO A 177 -18.05 6.43 -23.17
CA PRO A 177 -17.18 6.02 -24.24
C PRO A 177 -16.02 5.16 -23.70
N ARG A 178 -15.67 4.09 -24.44
CA ARG A 178 -14.54 3.21 -24.13
C ARG A 178 -13.27 3.76 -24.76
N LEU A 179 -12.29 4.16 -23.95
CA LEU A 179 -11.07 4.79 -24.45
C LEU A 179 -10.16 3.81 -25.21
N LEU A 180 -10.22 2.52 -24.87
CA LEU A 180 -9.39 1.49 -25.49
C LEU A 180 -10.13 0.69 -26.56
N GLY A 181 -11.38 1.05 -26.87
CA GLY A 181 -12.23 0.36 -27.85
C GLY A 181 -13.22 -0.63 -27.21
N PRO A 182 -14.08 -1.26 -28.01
CA PRO A 182 -15.14 -2.14 -27.50
C PRO A 182 -14.68 -3.58 -27.21
N ASP A 183 -13.58 -4.00 -27.83
CA ASP A 183 -13.14 -5.40 -27.84
C ASP A 183 -12.46 -5.81 -26.52
N PRO A 184 -12.52 -7.10 -26.16
CA PRO A 184 -11.80 -7.61 -25.00
C PRO A 184 -10.29 -7.59 -25.31
N LEU A 185 -9.56 -6.66 -24.67
CA LEU A 185 -8.13 -6.49 -24.86
C LEU A 185 -7.28 -7.32 -23.89
N LEU A 186 -7.85 -7.74 -22.77
CA LEU A 186 -7.12 -8.39 -21.68
C LEU A 186 -7.51 -9.87 -21.59
N PRO A 187 -6.53 -10.79 -21.49
CA PRO A 187 -6.82 -12.20 -21.27
C PRO A 187 -7.36 -12.44 -19.85
N ASN A 188 -8.19 -13.47 -19.65
CA ASN A 188 -8.73 -13.82 -18.31
C ASN A 188 -7.63 -14.14 -17.27
N THR A 189 -6.40 -14.43 -17.70
CA THR A 189 -5.25 -14.65 -16.82
C THR A 189 -4.92 -13.44 -15.94
N VAL A 190 -5.31 -12.22 -16.34
CA VAL A 190 -5.06 -11.01 -15.54
C VAL A 190 -5.72 -11.07 -14.16
N TRP A 191 -6.87 -11.77 -14.05
CA TRP A 191 -7.57 -11.97 -12.78
C TRP A 191 -6.74 -12.79 -11.78
N GLY A 192 -5.86 -13.67 -12.25
CA GLY A 192 -4.94 -14.43 -11.41
C GLY A 192 -3.91 -13.56 -10.68
N TYR A 193 -3.66 -12.32 -11.14
CA TYR A 193 -2.75 -11.39 -10.47
C TYR A 193 -3.41 -10.61 -9.32
N MET A 194 -4.74 -10.63 -9.20
CA MET A 194 -5.45 -9.84 -8.20
C MET A 194 -5.11 -10.22 -6.74
N PRO A 195 -5.02 -11.51 -6.36
CA PRO A 195 -4.58 -11.87 -5.00
C PRO A 195 -3.17 -11.35 -4.68
N ALA A 196 -2.26 -11.40 -5.65
CA ALA A 196 -0.91 -10.84 -5.49
C ALA A 196 -0.95 -9.31 -5.36
N ALA A 197 -1.77 -8.62 -6.16
CA ALA A 197 -1.98 -7.17 -6.06
C ALA A 197 -2.53 -6.77 -4.68
N MET A 198 -3.43 -7.58 -4.10
CA MET A 198 -3.92 -7.39 -2.73
C MET A 198 -2.78 -7.51 -1.71
N LEU A 199 -1.96 -8.56 -1.80
CA LEU A 199 -0.81 -8.73 -0.89
C LEU A 199 0.20 -7.58 -1.00
N VAL A 200 0.47 -7.10 -2.21
CA VAL A 200 1.32 -5.94 -2.45
C VAL A 200 0.69 -4.69 -1.84
N GLY A 201 -0.59 -4.42 -2.10
CA GLY A 201 -1.29 -3.28 -1.52
C GLY A 201 -1.34 -3.33 0.00
N ALA A 202 -1.56 -4.50 0.59
CA ALA A 202 -1.52 -4.73 2.03
C ALA A 202 -0.14 -4.39 2.62
N PHE A 203 0.92 -4.89 2.00
CA PHE A 203 2.29 -4.54 2.39
C PHE A 203 2.53 -3.03 2.30
N LEU A 204 2.11 -2.40 1.20
CA LEU A 204 2.27 -0.96 1.00
C LEU A 204 1.51 -0.12 2.05
N MET A 205 0.31 -0.53 2.45
CA MET A 205 -0.46 0.12 3.52
C MET A 205 0.23 0.01 4.87
N ALA A 206 0.73 -1.19 5.24
CA ALA A 206 1.38 -1.44 6.52
C ALA A 206 2.81 -0.86 6.62
N SER A 207 3.46 -0.64 5.46
CA SER A 207 4.85 -0.18 5.39
C SER A 207 5.10 1.18 6.04
N ASN A 208 6.37 1.46 6.34
CA ASN A 208 6.86 2.78 6.76
C ASN A 208 7.29 3.65 5.57
N LEU A 209 6.82 3.35 4.35
CA LEU A 209 7.24 4.10 3.16
C LEU A 209 6.71 5.54 3.22
N PRO A 210 7.57 6.56 3.19
CA PRO A 210 7.13 7.95 3.20
C PRO A 210 6.40 8.28 1.90
N THR A 211 5.11 8.60 2.01
CA THR A 211 4.27 8.98 0.88
C THR A 211 3.96 10.48 0.93
N PRO A 212 4.19 11.22 -0.17
CA PRO A 212 3.98 12.65 -0.19
C PRO A 212 2.48 12.98 -0.02
N LYS A 213 2.17 13.99 0.81
CA LYS A 213 0.80 14.50 0.91
C LYS A 213 0.39 15.09 -0.45
N LEU A 214 -0.78 14.71 -0.96
CA LEU A 214 -1.40 15.31 -2.14
C LEU A 214 -1.67 16.80 -1.81
N GLY A 215 -0.80 17.71 -2.27
CA GLY A 215 -0.79 19.10 -1.81
C GLY A 215 0.15 20.00 -2.59
N ARG A 216 0.37 21.24 -2.11
CA ARG A 216 1.13 22.31 -2.80
C ARG A 216 2.49 21.80 -3.32
N LEU A 217 2.52 21.45 -4.60
CA LEU A 217 3.74 21.10 -5.30
C LEU A 217 4.53 22.40 -5.56
N ARG A 218 5.84 22.27 -5.75
CA ARG A 218 6.74 23.42 -5.97
C ARG A 218 6.34 24.24 -7.22
N SER A 219 5.65 23.64 -8.18
CA SER A 219 5.08 24.30 -9.36
C SER A 219 3.57 24.53 -9.20
N LYS A 220 3.13 25.79 -9.42
CA LYS A 220 1.70 26.15 -9.46
C LYS A 220 0.98 25.44 -10.62
N ALA A 221 1.61 25.31 -11.78
CA ALA A 221 1.03 24.62 -12.93
C ALA A 221 0.79 23.14 -12.66
N LEU A 222 1.78 22.46 -12.05
CA LEU A 222 1.63 21.06 -11.68
C LEU A 222 0.57 20.87 -10.59
N THR A 223 0.49 21.78 -9.63
CA THR A 223 -0.57 21.77 -8.61
C THR A 223 -1.96 21.87 -9.24
N TRP A 224 -2.17 22.83 -10.16
CA TRP A 224 -3.44 22.97 -10.88
C TRP A 224 -3.74 21.77 -11.77
N PHE A 225 -2.74 21.18 -12.41
CA PHE A 225 -2.91 19.94 -13.18
C PHE A 225 -3.36 18.77 -12.30
N VAL A 226 -2.72 18.53 -11.15
CA VAL A 226 -3.10 17.46 -10.21
C VAL A 226 -4.50 17.69 -9.64
N VAL A 227 -4.82 18.93 -9.25
CA VAL A 227 -6.15 19.31 -8.74
C VAL A 227 -7.21 19.11 -9.83
N GLY A 228 -6.97 19.58 -11.05
CA GLY A 228 -7.87 19.40 -12.19
C GLY A 228 -8.14 17.93 -12.51
N ASN A 229 -7.08 17.09 -12.51
CA ASN A 229 -7.24 15.64 -12.71
C ASN A 229 -8.01 14.97 -11.55
N ALA A 230 -7.79 15.40 -10.31
CA ALA A 230 -8.56 14.88 -9.17
C ALA A 230 -10.05 15.24 -9.28
N PHE A 231 -10.40 16.46 -9.70
CA PHE A 231 -11.78 16.86 -9.96
C PHE A 231 -12.40 16.09 -11.12
N ALA A 232 -11.67 15.93 -12.22
CA ALA A 232 -12.12 15.13 -13.36
C ALA A 232 -12.35 13.66 -12.96
N GLY A 233 -11.44 13.08 -12.17
CA GLY A 233 -11.58 11.74 -11.61
C GLY A 233 -12.81 11.61 -10.71
N MET A 234 -13.05 12.58 -9.83
CA MET A 234 -14.25 12.63 -8.98
C MET A 234 -15.54 12.72 -9.81
N ALA A 235 -15.55 13.53 -10.87
CA ALA A 235 -16.69 13.64 -11.78
C ALA A 235 -16.95 12.32 -12.54
N CYS A 236 -15.90 11.70 -13.08
CA CYS A 236 -15.99 10.39 -13.74
C CYS A 236 -16.52 9.32 -12.78
N GLY A 237 -16.04 9.31 -11.54
CA GLY A 237 -16.48 8.39 -10.49
C GLY A 237 -17.93 8.56 -10.11
N PHE A 238 -18.38 9.81 -9.98
CA PHE A 238 -19.78 10.11 -9.70
C PHE A 238 -20.70 9.67 -10.84
N LEU A 239 -20.31 9.95 -12.08
CA LEU A 239 -21.08 9.63 -13.28
C LEU A 239 -20.98 8.14 -13.70
N ARG A 240 -20.10 7.36 -13.06
CA ARG A 240 -19.82 5.95 -13.39
C ARG A 240 -19.33 5.77 -14.83
N VAL A 241 -18.45 6.66 -15.29
CA VAL A 241 -17.91 6.67 -16.65
C VAL A 241 -16.38 6.66 -16.63
N LEU A 242 -15.76 6.22 -17.72
CA LEU A 242 -14.32 6.31 -17.98
C LEU A 242 -13.42 5.72 -16.88
N PRO A 243 -13.60 4.44 -16.48
CA PRO A 243 -12.73 3.78 -15.50
C PRO A 243 -11.25 3.73 -15.94
N GLU A 244 -10.95 3.82 -17.24
CA GLU A 244 -9.60 3.85 -17.79
C GLU A 244 -8.86 5.11 -17.35
N TYR A 245 -9.52 6.26 -17.51
CA TYR A 245 -8.99 7.54 -17.02
C TYR A 245 -8.83 7.51 -15.50
N MET A 246 -9.84 7.01 -14.80
CA MET A 246 -9.83 6.91 -13.34
C MET A 246 -8.78 5.96 -12.80
N THR A 247 -8.35 4.96 -13.56
CA THR A 247 -7.29 4.04 -13.15
C THR A 247 -5.91 4.67 -13.22
N LEU A 248 -5.66 5.49 -14.24
CA LEU A 248 -4.34 6.10 -14.46
C LEU A 248 -3.91 6.98 -13.29
N MET A 249 -4.84 7.74 -12.72
CA MET A 249 -4.53 8.73 -11.68
C MET A 249 -4.07 8.10 -10.34
N PRO A 250 -4.82 7.20 -9.69
CA PRO A 250 -4.39 6.55 -8.45
C PRO A 250 -3.19 5.62 -8.68
N THR A 251 -3.15 4.88 -9.80
CA THR A 251 -2.02 4.00 -10.14
C THR A 251 -0.72 4.79 -10.29
N SER A 252 -0.74 5.87 -11.08
CA SER A 252 0.44 6.72 -11.25
C SER A 252 0.83 7.42 -9.95
N TRP A 253 -0.13 7.83 -9.11
CA TRP A 253 0.18 8.42 -7.81
C TRP A 253 0.87 7.43 -6.87
N VAL A 254 0.41 6.17 -6.81
CA VAL A 254 1.07 5.12 -6.03
C VAL A 254 2.50 4.94 -6.53
N LEU A 255 2.70 4.79 -7.84
CA LEU A 255 4.03 4.62 -8.44
C LEU A 255 4.96 5.81 -8.16
N VAL A 256 4.48 7.03 -8.36
CA VAL A 256 5.23 8.26 -8.07
C VAL A 256 5.58 8.32 -6.58
N SER A 257 4.66 7.96 -5.69
CA SER A 257 4.89 7.95 -4.25
C SER A 257 5.98 6.95 -3.86
N LEU A 258 6.00 5.76 -4.48
CA LEU A 258 7.05 4.76 -4.26
C LEU A 258 8.42 5.26 -4.73
N VAL A 259 8.50 5.80 -5.94
CA VAL A 259 9.76 6.32 -6.51
C VAL A 259 10.26 7.52 -5.70
N TRP A 260 9.36 8.46 -5.39
CA TRP A 260 9.68 9.66 -4.62
C TRP A 260 10.14 9.33 -3.21
N GLY A 261 9.46 8.41 -2.51
CA GLY A 261 9.85 7.95 -1.18
C GLY A 261 11.24 7.31 -1.16
N GLN A 262 11.66 6.70 -2.28
CA GLN A 262 13.02 6.17 -2.41
C GLN A 262 14.05 7.25 -2.74
N ILE A 263 13.74 8.28 -3.52
CA ILE A 263 14.75 9.23 -4.03
C ILE A 263 14.90 10.48 -3.14
N SER A 264 13.83 10.91 -2.49
CA SER A 264 13.79 12.17 -1.75
C SER A 264 14.69 12.15 -0.50
N LEU A 265 15.59 13.14 -0.40
CA LEU A 265 16.42 13.33 0.79
C LEU A 265 15.58 13.62 2.04
N GLN A 266 14.50 14.39 1.90
CA GLN A 266 13.56 14.69 2.99
C GLN A 266 12.88 13.43 3.52
N ALA A 267 12.52 12.51 2.62
CA ALA A 267 11.85 11.27 2.96
C ALA A 267 12.78 10.29 3.72
N ARG A 268 14.08 10.30 3.37
CA ARG A 268 15.10 9.42 3.97
C ARG A 268 15.61 9.89 5.33
N THR A 269 15.37 11.14 5.70
CA THR A 269 15.79 11.72 6.99
C THR A 269 14.69 11.69 8.04
N LEU A 270 13.48 11.26 7.68
CA LEU A 270 12.38 11.12 8.64
C LEU A 270 12.65 9.93 9.58
N PRO A 271 12.53 10.12 10.90
CA PRO A 271 12.59 9.00 11.84
C PRO A 271 11.44 8.02 11.57
N PRO A 272 11.60 6.72 11.85
CA PRO A 272 10.49 5.78 11.76
C PRO A 272 9.38 6.21 12.73
N PRO A 273 8.10 6.03 12.35
CA PRO A 273 6.99 6.43 13.20
C PRO A 273 7.00 5.67 14.52
N ARG A 274 6.83 6.40 15.63
CA ARG A 274 6.76 5.84 16.98
C ARG A 274 5.31 5.53 17.33
N PHE A 275 4.88 4.31 17.06
CA PHE A 275 3.53 3.84 17.44
C PHE A 275 3.55 2.73 18.51
N LEU A 276 4.74 2.26 18.88
CA LEU A 276 4.93 1.36 20.02
C LEU A 276 5.31 2.19 21.25
N PRO A 277 4.87 1.81 22.46
CA PRO A 277 5.29 2.46 23.69
C PRO A 277 6.81 2.46 23.83
N GLU A 278 7.37 3.56 24.30
CA GLU A 278 8.79 3.63 24.62
C GLU A 278 9.07 2.69 25.82
N GLU A 279 10.11 1.86 25.70
CA GLU A 279 10.62 1.13 26.85
C GLU A 279 11.03 2.18 27.89
N ARG A 280 10.37 2.20 29.05
CA ARG A 280 10.85 2.98 30.19
C ARG A 280 12.18 2.36 30.61
N THR A 281 13.29 2.88 30.10
CA THR A 281 14.58 2.66 30.73
C THR A 281 14.44 3.11 32.18
N PRO A 282 14.78 2.24 33.16
CA PRO A 282 14.85 2.66 34.55
C PRO A 282 15.71 3.92 34.62
N PRO A 283 15.37 4.91 35.48
CA PRO A 283 16.23 6.07 35.66
C PRO A 283 17.65 5.57 35.91
N GLU A 284 18.58 6.07 35.11
CA GLU A 284 20.00 5.75 35.23
C GLU A 284 20.38 5.96 36.71
N PRO A 285 20.91 4.93 37.41
CA PRO A 285 21.26 5.09 38.81
C PRO A 285 22.23 6.27 38.90
N THR A 286 21.90 7.25 39.75
CA THR A 286 22.75 8.40 40.02
C THR A 286 24.17 7.92 40.21
N PRO A 287 25.16 8.41 39.43
CA PRO A 287 26.51 7.92 39.55
C PRO A 287 27.01 8.24 40.96
N GLU A 288 27.27 7.20 41.75
CA GLU A 288 28.07 7.33 42.97
C GLU A 288 29.44 7.92 42.57
N PRO A 289 29.97 8.88 43.34
CA PRO A 289 31.27 9.47 43.05
C PRO A 289 32.35 8.40 43.27
N THR A 290 32.71 7.71 42.20
CA THR A 290 33.84 6.77 42.18
C THR A 290 35.12 7.55 41.85
N PRO A 291 36.27 7.23 42.50
CA PRO A 291 37.53 7.87 42.21
C PRO A 291 37.92 7.59 40.75
N GLY A 292 38.35 8.63 40.04
CA GLY A 292 38.51 8.62 38.59
C GLY A 292 39.35 7.46 38.04
N PRO A 293 38.95 6.84 36.91
CA PRO A 293 39.74 5.80 36.28
C PRO A 293 40.76 6.39 35.30
N VAL A 294 41.94 5.78 35.33
CA VAL A 294 43.06 5.93 34.39
C VAL A 294 42.55 5.84 32.95
N THR A 295 42.90 6.84 32.12
CA THR A 295 42.64 6.84 30.67
C THR A 295 43.44 5.74 29.99
N THR A 296 42.83 4.58 29.80
CA THR A 296 43.16 3.68 28.69
C THR A 296 42.13 3.93 27.60
N THR A 297 42.56 4.50 26.47
CA THR A 297 41.71 4.65 25.29
C THR A 297 41.29 3.26 24.81
N PRO A 298 40.00 2.88 24.87
CA PRO A 298 39.55 1.63 24.30
C PRO A 298 39.64 1.77 22.78
N HIS A 299 40.14 0.75 22.09
CA HIS A 299 39.92 0.64 20.66
C HIS A 299 38.40 0.65 20.43
N ALA A 300 37.90 1.70 19.77
CA ALA A 300 36.50 1.80 19.41
C ALA A 300 36.08 0.50 18.70
N PRO A 301 35.06 -0.22 19.18
CA PRO A 301 34.60 -1.43 18.51
C PRO A 301 34.26 -1.05 17.06
N ARG A 302 34.73 -1.84 16.09
CA ARG A 302 34.41 -1.65 14.67
C ARG A 302 32.90 -1.54 14.56
N GLN A 303 32.41 -0.31 14.35
CA GLN A 303 30.98 -0.10 14.20
C GLN A 303 30.52 -0.94 13.00
N PRO A 304 29.44 -1.72 13.13
CA PRO A 304 28.91 -2.48 12.00
C PRO A 304 28.65 -1.50 10.86
N SER A 305 29.17 -1.84 9.70
CA SER A 305 29.03 -1.07 8.46
C SER A 305 27.56 -0.71 8.26
N ALA A 306 27.26 0.53 7.90
CA ALA A 306 25.89 1.04 7.96
C ALA A 306 24.86 0.26 7.14
N TRP A 307 25.28 -0.55 6.16
CA TRP A 307 24.39 -1.49 5.46
C TRP A 307 23.82 -2.57 6.39
N ALA A 308 24.57 -3.02 7.40
CA ALA A 308 24.12 -4.00 8.37
C ALA A 308 23.01 -3.45 9.28
N ARG A 309 22.88 -2.12 9.36
CA ARG A 309 21.81 -1.41 10.09
C ARG A 309 20.62 -1.00 9.19
N ASP A 310 20.69 -1.24 7.88
CA ASP A 310 19.59 -0.90 6.96
C ASP A 310 18.53 -2.00 6.97
N GLY A 311 17.61 -1.93 7.94
CA GLY A 311 16.52 -2.89 8.11
C GLY A 311 15.63 -3.04 6.88
N LEU A 312 15.54 -2.00 6.03
CA LEU A 312 14.78 -2.08 4.78
C LEU A 312 15.54 -2.85 3.70
N ALA A 313 16.87 -2.74 3.63
CA ALA A 313 17.68 -3.57 2.73
C ALA A 313 17.57 -5.05 3.11
N TRP A 314 17.60 -5.37 4.41
CA TRP A 314 17.36 -6.73 4.91
C TRP A 314 15.92 -7.20 4.68
N GLY A 315 14.93 -6.32 4.82
CA GLY A 315 13.54 -6.63 4.51
C GLY A 315 13.32 -6.96 3.03
N LEU A 316 13.88 -6.16 2.12
CA LEU A 316 13.81 -6.41 0.67
C LEU A 316 14.57 -7.68 0.28
N LEU A 317 15.75 -7.90 0.87
CA LEU A 317 16.55 -9.10 0.61
C LEU A 317 15.82 -10.36 1.12
N GLY A 318 15.39 -10.36 2.38
CA GLY A 318 14.71 -11.50 3.00
C GLY A 318 13.39 -11.84 2.31
N THR A 319 12.56 -10.83 2.04
CA THR A 319 11.29 -11.01 1.32
C THR A 319 11.54 -11.43 -0.12
N GLY A 320 12.53 -10.84 -0.80
CA GLY A 320 12.92 -11.22 -2.16
C GLY A 320 13.38 -12.67 -2.25
N VAL A 321 14.23 -13.13 -1.33
CA VAL A 321 14.67 -14.54 -1.25
C VAL A 321 13.49 -15.48 -0.99
N ALA A 322 12.64 -15.18 0.00
CA ALA A 322 11.50 -16.02 0.34
C ALA A 322 10.50 -16.14 -0.82
N VAL A 323 10.13 -15.00 -1.43
CA VAL A 323 9.16 -14.96 -2.54
C VAL A 323 9.73 -15.64 -3.79
N THR A 324 11.02 -15.48 -4.07
CA THR A 324 11.71 -16.20 -5.16
C THR A 324 11.73 -17.70 -4.90
N ALA A 325 12.01 -18.14 -3.68
CA ALA A 325 12.06 -19.56 -3.32
C ALA A 325 10.68 -20.23 -3.49
N VAL A 326 9.61 -19.56 -3.06
CA VAL A 326 8.23 -20.05 -3.28
C VAL A 326 7.90 -20.08 -4.77
N GLY A 327 8.24 -19.03 -5.53
CA GLY A 327 8.00 -18.98 -6.98
C GLY A 327 8.73 -20.10 -7.74
N VAL A 328 10.00 -20.33 -7.44
CA VAL A 328 10.81 -21.41 -8.02
C VAL A 328 10.28 -22.78 -7.59
N GLY A 329 9.83 -22.94 -6.35
CA GLY A 329 9.20 -24.18 -5.86
C GLY A 329 7.95 -24.55 -6.65
N LEU A 330 7.07 -23.58 -6.92
CA LEU A 330 5.88 -23.79 -7.75
C LEU A 330 6.21 -24.11 -9.21
N LEU A 331 7.26 -23.50 -9.76
CA LEU A 331 7.77 -23.84 -11.10
C LEU A 331 8.37 -25.25 -11.15
N GLY A 332 9.05 -25.67 -10.07
CA GLY A 332 9.54 -27.04 -9.90
C GLY A 332 8.39 -28.04 -9.86
N GLN A 333 7.36 -27.77 -9.07
CA GLN A 333 6.17 -28.60 -8.99
C GLN A 333 5.45 -28.70 -10.35
N ALA A 334 5.34 -27.60 -11.09
CA ALA A 334 4.79 -27.63 -12.45
C ALA A 334 5.60 -28.49 -13.42
N ARG A 335 6.92 -28.58 -13.22
CA ARG A 335 7.82 -29.41 -14.03
C ARG A 335 7.69 -30.89 -13.67
N ASP A 336 7.57 -31.19 -12.39
CA ASP A 336 7.40 -32.55 -11.90
C ASP A 336 6.02 -33.11 -12.27
N ASP A 337 4.96 -32.28 -12.25
CA ASP A 337 3.62 -32.66 -12.72
C ASP A 337 3.59 -33.00 -14.22
N VAL A 338 4.38 -32.28 -15.05
CA VAL A 338 4.54 -32.60 -16.48
C VAL A 338 5.28 -33.91 -16.68
N ARG A 339 6.37 -34.15 -15.94
CA ARG A 339 7.12 -35.42 -16.00
C ARG A 339 6.28 -36.61 -15.53
N ALA A 340 5.48 -36.42 -14.49
CA ALA A 340 4.57 -37.44 -13.99
C ALA A 340 3.47 -37.77 -15.01
N ALA A 341 3.00 -36.77 -15.76
CA ALA A 341 2.05 -36.97 -16.86
C ALA A 341 2.71 -37.69 -18.06
N GLU A 342 3.96 -37.38 -18.40
CA GLU A 342 4.70 -38.06 -19.48
C GLU A 342 5.02 -39.53 -19.17
N ALA A 343 5.10 -39.90 -17.88
CA ALA A 343 5.44 -41.25 -17.42
C ALA A 343 4.22 -42.13 -17.06
N SER A 344 3.00 -41.63 -17.19
CA SER A 344 1.76 -42.32 -16.78
C SER A 344 0.91 -42.72 -17.97
N ASP A 345 0.53 -43.99 -18.03
CA ASP A 345 -0.42 -44.52 -19.03
C ASP A 345 -1.90 -44.34 -18.62
N ASP A 346 -2.17 -43.79 -17.42
CA ASP A 346 -3.53 -43.53 -16.93
C ASP A 346 -3.99 -42.12 -17.35
N GLU A 347 -4.89 -42.07 -18.32
CA GLU A 347 -5.45 -40.85 -18.90
C GLU A 347 -6.11 -39.92 -17.85
N ALA A 348 -6.71 -40.49 -16.80
CA ALA A 348 -7.33 -39.72 -15.72
C ALA A 348 -6.30 -39.14 -14.74
N ALA A 349 -5.16 -39.80 -14.56
CA ALA A 349 -4.03 -39.26 -13.80
C ALA A 349 -3.33 -38.13 -14.58
N VAL A 350 -3.11 -38.32 -15.89
CA VAL A 350 -2.53 -37.32 -16.80
C VAL A 350 -3.36 -36.04 -16.81
N HIS A 351 -4.68 -36.16 -16.96
CA HIS A 351 -5.56 -34.98 -17.01
C HIS A 351 -5.53 -34.17 -15.70
N ARG A 352 -5.49 -34.84 -14.53
CA ARG A 352 -5.42 -34.17 -13.22
C ARG A 352 -4.08 -33.45 -13.00
N SER A 353 -2.98 -34.06 -13.41
CA SER A 353 -1.64 -33.47 -13.29
C SER A 353 -1.48 -32.26 -14.22
N LEU A 354 -1.91 -32.37 -15.48
CA LEU A 354 -1.79 -31.28 -16.45
C LEU A 354 -2.74 -30.11 -16.17
N ALA A 355 -3.89 -30.34 -15.55
CA ALA A 355 -4.85 -29.28 -15.22
C ALA A 355 -4.26 -28.17 -14.30
N ARG A 356 -3.26 -28.51 -13.47
CA ARG A 356 -2.66 -27.57 -12.51
C ARG A 356 -1.44 -26.82 -13.05
N VAL A 357 -0.83 -27.35 -14.11
CA VAL A 357 0.44 -26.85 -14.69
C VAL A 357 0.35 -25.39 -15.15
N PRO A 358 -0.71 -24.93 -15.86
CA PRO A 358 -0.81 -23.52 -16.29
C PRO A 358 -0.82 -22.56 -15.10
N THR A 359 -1.57 -22.89 -14.05
CA THR A 359 -1.69 -22.07 -12.84
C THR A 359 -0.38 -22.05 -12.05
N LEU A 360 0.27 -23.21 -11.85
CA LEU A 360 1.56 -23.29 -11.18
C LEU A 360 2.65 -22.51 -11.93
N ARG A 361 2.65 -22.55 -13.27
CA ARG A 361 3.56 -21.75 -14.10
C ARG A 361 3.29 -20.26 -14.01
N ALA A 362 2.03 -19.85 -14.07
CA ALA A 362 1.63 -18.44 -14.00
C ALA A 362 1.96 -17.83 -12.62
N VAL A 363 1.53 -18.50 -11.54
CA VAL A 363 1.76 -18.04 -10.16
C VAL A 363 3.25 -18.14 -9.82
N GLY A 364 3.89 -19.26 -10.12
CA GLY A 364 5.33 -19.47 -9.88
C GLY A 364 6.21 -18.48 -10.62
N GLY A 365 5.91 -18.23 -11.91
CA GLY A 365 6.62 -17.23 -12.71
C GLY A 365 6.46 -15.81 -12.17
N SER A 366 5.25 -15.46 -11.72
CA SER A 366 4.96 -14.13 -11.16
C SER A 366 5.67 -13.90 -9.82
N LEU A 367 5.61 -14.88 -8.91
CA LEU A 367 6.31 -14.81 -7.64
C LEU A 367 7.83 -14.76 -7.84
N THR A 368 8.36 -15.54 -8.79
CA THR A 368 9.79 -15.46 -9.14
C THR A 368 10.15 -14.07 -9.67
N GLY A 369 9.33 -13.49 -10.55
CA GLY A 369 9.53 -12.13 -11.08
C GLY A 369 9.49 -11.05 -10.00
N VAL A 370 8.51 -11.10 -9.09
CA VAL A 370 8.40 -10.18 -7.95
C VAL A 370 9.59 -10.35 -6.99
N GLY A 371 9.97 -11.59 -6.69
CA GLY A 371 11.12 -11.90 -5.83
C GLY A 371 12.43 -11.35 -6.40
N VAL A 372 12.68 -11.56 -7.70
CA VAL A 372 13.84 -11.00 -8.40
C VAL A 372 13.82 -9.47 -8.40
N ALA A 373 12.67 -8.83 -8.63
CA ALA A 373 12.56 -7.38 -8.58
C ALA A 373 12.89 -6.81 -7.18
N LEU A 374 12.47 -7.49 -6.11
CA LEU A 374 12.81 -7.13 -4.73
C LEU A 374 14.32 -7.29 -4.44
N LEU A 375 14.94 -8.36 -4.96
CA LEU A 375 16.40 -8.57 -4.85
C LEU A 375 17.19 -7.51 -5.62
N VAL A 376 16.75 -7.14 -6.82
CA VAL A 376 17.34 -6.02 -7.58
C VAL A 376 17.18 -4.71 -6.80
N GLY A 377 16.01 -4.47 -6.20
CA GLY A 377 15.77 -3.34 -5.31
C GLY A 377 16.74 -3.31 -4.12
N ALA A 378 16.99 -4.45 -3.49
CA ALA A 378 17.97 -4.60 -2.41
C ALA A 378 19.40 -4.31 -2.89
N ALA A 379 19.79 -4.82 -4.07
CA ALA A 379 21.12 -4.60 -4.66
C ALA A 379 21.36 -3.13 -5.05
N VAL A 380 20.37 -2.48 -5.66
CA VAL A 380 20.42 -1.04 -5.97
C VAL A 380 20.55 -0.23 -4.69
N ARG A 381 19.78 -0.57 -3.64
CA ARG A 381 19.86 0.08 -2.33
C ARG A 381 21.24 -0.11 -1.69
N TYR A 382 21.79 -1.32 -1.74
CA TYR A 382 23.16 -1.59 -1.31
C TYR A 382 24.18 -0.70 -2.05
N GLY A 383 24.10 -0.61 -3.38
CA GLY A 383 24.99 0.22 -4.18
C GLY A 383 24.92 1.71 -3.81
N VAL A 384 23.73 2.22 -3.53
CA VAL A 384 23.52 3.61 -3.11
C VAL A 384 24.10 3.87 -1.71
N VAL A 385 23.85 2.97 -0.74
CA VAL A 385 24.36 3.08 0.64
C VAL A 385 25.88 2.95 0.67
N ALA A 386 26.45 2.01 -0.08
CA ALA A 386 27.89 1.79 -0.18
C ALA A 386 28.61 3.00 -0.81
N ARG A 387 28.05 3.61 -1.87
CA ARG A 387 28.61 4.82 -2.49
C ARG A 387 28.58 6.03 -1.55
N ARG A 388 27.54 6.15 -0.71
CA ARG A 388 27.43 7.23 0.29
C ARG A 388 28.52 7.13 1.36
N HIS A 389 28.82 5.92 1.83
CA HIS A 389 29.89 5.71 2.81
C HIS A 389 31.28 6.02 2.26
N ARG A 390 31.56 5.68 0.99
CA ARG A 390 32.83 6.09 0.36
C ARG A 390 32.97 7.60 0.27
N ARG A 391 31.89 8.33 -0.07
CA ARG A 391 31.92 9.81 -0.15
C ARG A 391 32.09 10.47 1.22
N LEU A 392 31.42 9.97 2.26
CA LEU A 392 31.56 10.49 3.63
C LEU A 392 32.92 10.12 4.25
N GLY A 393 33.46 8.93 3.96
CA GLY A 393 34.80 8.53 4.37
C GLY A 393 35.89 9.38 3.72
N VAL A 394 35.74 9.77 2.45
CA VAL A 394 36.65 10.70 1.78
C VAL A 394 36.48 12.14 2.31
N ALA A 395 35.26 12.59 2.57
CA ALA A 395 35.01 13.93 3.12
C ALA A 395 35.54 14.11 4.56
N ALA A 396 35.46 13.06 5.39
CA ALA A 396 36.01 13.07 6.75
C ALA A 396 37.55 13.10 6.80
N TRP A 397 38.22 12.67 5.71
CA TRP A 397 39.68 12.73 5.58
C TRP A 397 40.22 14.06 5.04
N VAL A 398 39.36 14.91 4.46
CA VAL A 398 39.78 16.15 3.76
C VAL A 398 39.49 17.42 4.58
N ALA A 399 38.85 17.33 5.75
CA ALA A 399 38.63 18.49 6.62
C ALA A 399 39.92 18.90 7.35
N PRO A 400 40.46 20.12 7.14
CA PRO A 400 41.62 20.58 7.90
C PRO A 400 41.17 20.96 9.31
N ALA A 401 41.82 20.38 10.32
CA ALA A 401 41.64 20.71 11.72
C ALA A 401 41.97 22.21 11.95
N ARG A 402 40.96 23.04 12.15
CA ARG A 402 41.12 24.37 12.74
C ARG A 402 40.61 24.34 14.18
N GLY A 403 41.51 23.98 15.09
CA GLY A 403 41.41 24.28 16.51
C GLY A 403 42.19 25.56 16.82
N GLY A 404 41.59 26.47 17.58
CA GLY A 404 42.26 27.66 18.11
C GLY A 404 41.26 28.61 18.77
N PRO A 405 41.40 28.93 20.08
CA PRO A 405 40.40 29.67 20.85
C PRO A 405 40.57 31.19 20.68
N SER A 406 39.48 31.94 20.65
CA SER A 406 39.54 33.38 20.94
C SER A 406 38.36 33.81 21.81
N LEU A 407 38.72 34.30 22.99
CA LEU A 407 37.91 35.08 23.91
C LEU A 407 37.48 36.41 23.28
N ARG A 408 36.23 36.83 23.54
CA ARG A 408 35.77 38.21 23.88
C ARG A 408 34.24 38.18 23.89
N ALA A 409 33.62 38.28 25.06
CA ALA A 409 33.30 39.51 25.80
C ALA A 409 31.84 39.95 25.54
N SER A 410 31.09 39.92 26.64
CA SER A 410 29.84 40.63 26.94
C SER A 410 29.52 41.86 26.08
N VAL A 411 28.27 41.98 25.62
CA VAL A 411 27.44 43.19 25.78
C VAL A 411 25.96 42.76 25.73
N ARG A 412 25.19 43.20 26.73
CA ARG A 412 23.72 43.21 26.76
C ARG A 412 23.18 44.23 25.76
N PHE A 413 22.10 43.92 25.05
CA PHE A 413 20.83 44.66 25.04
C PHE A 413 19.74 43.79 24.41
#